data_AF-A0A969CRJ6-F1
#
_entry.id   AF-A0A969CRJ6-F1
#
_cell.length_a   1.000
_cell.length_b   1.000
_cell.length_c   1.000
_cell.angle_alpha   90.00
_cell.angle_beta   90.00
_cell.angle_gamma   90.00
#
_symmetry.space_group_name_H-M   'P 1'
#
loop_
_entity.id
_entity.type
_entity.pdbx_description
1 polymer ?
#
loop_
_entity_poly.entity_id
_entity_poly.type
_entity_poly.pdbx_seq_one_letter_code
_entity_poly.pdbx_strand_id
1 'polypeptide(L)'
;MLEKIAGQSRQKSINITSSDRIKEKIDTNNEKIKETKEKVKEKQNEFTKNPTAEAYLKLLNDVSQYSKIKSAYQSAQFWHPNKVLLLQTLFLLPLIVIAYLWHTVSTRKNKGLQALLSWHLLLIFCIPLLIKFFEFLQFGNIVRVVLESITALLGGLLFIASYGLILIIPLFGFGLIKFLQVFIFNPRVQAKNRIQKVHCLRCNSKL
;
A
#
# COMPACT_ATOMS: atom_id res chain seq x y z
N MET A 1 -5.82 46.77 36.94
CA MET A 1 -5.02 47.11 38.12
C MET A 1 -4.51 48.56 38.02
N LEU A 2 -4.15 49.02 36.82
CA LEU A 2 -3.66 50.37 36.54
C LEU A 2 -4.69 51.49 36.82
N GLU A 3 -5.99 51.28 36.60
CA GLU A 3 -7.02 52.31 36.88
C GLU A 3 -7.20 52.61 38.38
N LYS A 4 -7.15 51.57 39.23
CA LYS A 4 -7.22 51.70 40.69
C LYS A 4 -5.94 52.33 41.23
N ILE A 5 -4.78 52.01 40.63
CA ILE A 5 -3.49 52.61 40.98
C ILE A 5 -3.42 54.09 40.54
N ALA A 6 -4.09 54.45 39.44
CA ALA A 6 -4.16 55.81 38.91
C ALA A 6 -5.36 56.64 39.42
N GLY A 7 -6.17 56.12 40.34
CA GLY A 7 -7.33 56.84 40.90
C GLY A 7 -8.42 57.22 39.88
N GLN A 8 -8.46 56.55 38.72
CA GLN A 8 -9.36 56.89 37.62
C GLN A 8 -10.76 56.32 37.84
N SER A 9 -11.80 57.14 37.69
CA SER A 9 -13.19 56.67 37.75
C SER A 9 -13.51 55.77 36.55
N ARG A 10 -14.39 54.78 36.75
CA ARG A 10 -14.75 53.76 35.73
C ARG A 10 -15.24 54.36 34.41
N GLN A 11 -15.80 55.57 34.45
CA GLN A 11 -16.28 56.31 33.27
C GLN A 11 -15.16 56.98 32.45
N LYS A 12 -13.96 57.16 33.01
CA LYS A 12 -12.77 57.68 32.30
C LYS A 12 -11.82 56.58 31.85
N SER A 13 -12.23 55.32 32.03
CA SER A 13 -11.45 54.18 31.61
C SER A 13 -11.55 53.94 30.12
N ILE A 14 -10.40 53.80 29.47
CA ILE A 14 -10.29 53.35 28.07
C ILE A 14 -10.51 51.82 27.98
N ASN A 15 -10.49 51.12 29.12
CA ASN A 15 -10.47 49.66 29.14
C ASN A 15 -11.88 49.06 29.24
N ILE A 16 -12.20 48.19 28.29
CA ILE A 16 -13.54 47.63 28.07
C ILE A 16 -13.96 46.69 29.23
N THR A 17 -13.00 46.22 30.03
CA THR A 17 -13.25 45.34 31.18
C THR A 17 -12.60 45.87 32.46
N SER A 18 -13.36 45.84 33.56
CA SER A 18 -12.88 46.36 34.84
C SER A 18 -11.71 45.55 35.38
N SER A 19 -10.71 46.28 35.89
CA SER A 19 -9.50 45.77 36.55
C SER A 19 -9.68 44.58 37.49
N ASP A 20 -10.79 44.49 38.22
CA ASP A 20 -11.08 43.40 39.17
C ASP A 20 -11.47 42.08 38.46
N ARG A 21 -12.24 42.17 37.37
CA ARG A 21 -12.60 41.01 36.53
C ARG A 21 -11.40 40.42 35.78
N ILE A 22 -10.41 41.26 35.48
CA ILE A 22 -9.15 40.82 34.86
C ILE A 22 -8.31 40.04 35.87
N LYS A 23 -8.23 40.51 37.13
CA LYS A 23 -7.55 39.77 38.20
C LYS A 23 -8.20 38.40 38.44
N GLU A 24 -9.52 38.37 38.61
CA GLU A 24 -10.26 37.13 38.82
C GLU A 24 -10.04 36.12 37.68
N LYS A 25 -10.04 36.59 36.42
CA LYS A 25 -9.70 35.75 35.26
C LYS A 25 -8.25 35.25 35.26
N ILE A 26 -7.29 36.08 35.66
CA ILE A 26 -5.88 35.70 35.75
C ILE A 26 -5.70 34.64 36.83
N ASP A 27 -6.34 34.82 37.99
CA ASP A 27 -6.26 33.89 39.12
C ASP A 27 -6.90 32.54 38.76
N THR A 28 -8.09 32.56 38.15
CA THR A 28 -8.75 31.34 37.65
C THR A 28 -7.93 30.63 36.57
N ASN A 29 -7.29 31.38 35.66
CA ASN A 29 -6.44 30.78 34.63
C ASN A 29 -5.16 30.19 35.22
N ASN A 30 -4.56 30.83 36.24
CA ASN A 30 -3.39 30.30 36.94
C ASN A 30 -3.71 29.01 37.67
N GLU A 31 -4.89 28.91 38.31
CA GLU A 31 -5.37 27.67 38.93
C GLU A 31 -5.56 26.56 37.88
N LYS A 32 -6.19 26.87 36.74
CA LYS A 32 -6.35 25.90 35.63
C LYS A 32 -5.01 25.45 35.05
N ILE A 33 -4.04 26.35 34.93
CA ILE A 33 -2.69 26.02 34.47
C ILE A 33 -2.02 25.07 35.47
N LYS A 34 -2.16 25.33 36.77
CA LYS A 34 -1.61 24.48 37.82
C LYS A 34 -2.23 23.09 37.79
N GLU A 35 -3.56 22.99 37.73
CA GLU A 35 -4.28 21.73 37.63
C GLU A 35 -3.88 20.94 36.37
N THR A 36 -3.75 21.62 35.23
CA THR A 36 -3.33 20.98 33.97
C THR A 36 -1.90 20.45 34.06
N LYS A 37 -0.98 21.21 34.67
CA LYS A 37 0.41 20.75 34.89
C LYS A 37 0.47 19.52 35.80
N GLU A 38 -0.34 19.49 36.85
CA GLU A 38 -0.45 18.34 37.75
C GLU A 38 -0.98 17.11 37.02
N LYS A 39 -2.04 17.25 36.21
CA LYS A 39 -2.58 16.17 35.37
C LYS A 39 -1.57 15.64 34.35
N VAL A 40 -0.79 16.52 33.71
CA VAL A 40 0.27 16.11 32.77
C VAL A 40 1.33 15.30 33.50
N LYS A 41 1.77 15.75 34.68
CA LYS A 41 2.79 15.06 35.48
C LYS A 41 2.27 13.69 35.97
N GLU A 42 1.01 13.63 36.38
CA GLU A 42 0.34 12.39 36.76
C GLU A 42 0.27 11.40 35.60
N LYS A 43 -0.20 11.84 34.43
CA LYS A 43 -0.25 11.00 33.21
C LYS A 43 1.13 10.56 32.77
N GLN A 44 2.14 11.42 32.83
CA GLN A 44 3.51 11.07 32.50
C GLN A 44 4.07 10.01 33.46
N ASN A 45 3.78 10.13 34.76
CA ASN A 45 4.14 9.10 35.74
C ASN A 45 3.37 7.78 35.51
N GLU A 46 2.09 7.84 35.14
CA GLU A 46 1.29 6.67 34.79
C GLU A 46 1.87 5.94 33.56
N PHE A 47 2.28 6.71 32.53
CA PHE A 47 2.97 6.17 31.35
C PHE A 47 4.31 5.54 31.70
N THR A 48 5.10 6.17 32.59
CA THR A 48 6.44 5.68 32.93
C THR A 48 6.39 4.47 33.89
N LYS A 49 5.31 4.31 34.66
CA LYS A 49 5.06 3.15 35.53
C LYS A 49 4.49 1.94 34.78
N ASN A 50 4.07 2.10 33.53
CA ASN A 50 3.58 0.99 32.73
C ASN A 50 4.78 0.11 32.29
N PRO A 51 4.84 -1.17 32.70
CA PRO A 51 5.99 -2.04 32.41
C PRO A 51 6.22 -2.24 30.90
N THR A 52 5.16 -2.13 30.09
CA THR A 52 5.23 -2.19 28.63
C THR A 52 5.90 -0.95 28.03
N ALA A 53 5.64 0.22 28.61
CA ALA A 53 6.26 1.47 28.17
C ALA A 53 7.72 1.56 28.61
N GLU A 54 8.05 1.08 29.81
CA GLU A 54 9.44 0.99 30.28
C GLU A 54 10.27 0.04 29.41
N ALA A 55 9.73 -1.14 29.07
CA ALA A 55 10.39 -2.08 28.17
C ALA A 55 10.61 -1.50 26.76
N TYR A 56 9.62 -0.75 26.24
CA TYR A 56 9.74 -0.08 24.95
C TYR A 56 10.76 1.06 24.97
N LEU A 57 10.76 1.90 26.02
CA LEU A 57 11.72 2.98 26.19
C LEU A 57 13.14 2.45 26.39
N LYS A 58 13.31 1.36 27.14
CA LYS A 58 14.59 0.67 27.32
C LYS A 58 15.12 0.10 26.00
N LEU A 59 14.23 -0.42 25.16
CA LEU A 59 14.57 -0.89 23.83
C LEU A 59 14.96 0.25 22.87
N LEU A 60 14.29 1.40 22.97
CA LEU A 60 14.60 2.60 22.17
C LEU A 60 15.92 3.26 22.58
N ASN A 61 16.27 3.21 23.87
CA ASN A 61 17.52 3.78 24.39
C ASN A 61 18.76 2.96 23.98
N ASP A 62 18.60 1.67 23.67
CA ASP A 62 19.67 0.82 23.15
C ASP A 62 19.68 0.85 21.61
N VAL A 63 20.51 1.73 21.05
CA VAL A 63 20.69 1.93 19.61
C VAL A 63 21.05 0.61 18.89
N SER A 64 21.77 -0.29 19.55
CA SER A 64 22.22 -1.55 18.96
C SER A 64 21.07 -2.56 18.84
N GLN A 65 20.23 -2.68 19.86
CA GLN A 65 19.04 -3.54 19.86
C GLN A 65 17.96 -2.98 18.93
N TYR A 66 17.75 -1.67 18.96
CA TYR A 66 16.82 -1.00 18.06
C TYR A 66 17.20 -1.19 16.59
N SER A 67 18.48 -1.02 16.23
CA SER A 67 18.94 -1.20 14.85
C SER A 67 18.78 -2.64 14.36
N LYS A 68 19.07 -3.64 15.21
CA LYS A 68 18.84 -5.07 14.89
C LYS A 68 17.37 -5.38 14.68
N ILE A 69 16.50 -4.92 15.57
CA ILE A 69 15.05 -5.15 15.45
C ILE A 69 14.47 -4.41 14.25
N LYS A 70 14.90 -3.18 13.99
CA LYS A 70 14.49 -2.40 12.80
C LYS A 70 14.91 -3.12 11.52
N SER A 71 16.14 -3.62 11.44
CA SER A 71 16.63 -4.38 10.29
C SER A 71 15.90 -5.71 10.13
N ALA A 72 15.63 -6.41 11.23
CA ALA A 72 14.87 -7.66 11.22
C ALA A 72 13.41 -7.43 10.80
N TYR A 73 12.78 -6.35 11.26
CA TYR A 73 11.42 -5.97 10.88
C TYR A 73 11.34 -5.58 9.40
N GLN A 74 12.28 -4.75 8.91
CA GLN A 74 12.36 -4.39 7.49
C GLN A 74 12.60 -5.62 6.61
N SER A 75 13.44 -6.55 7.06
CA SER A 75 13.69 -7.81 6.36
C SER A 75 12.45 -8.71 6.39
N ALA A 76 11.77 -8.84 7.52
CA ALA A 76 10.55 -9.63 7.64
C ALA A 76 9.41 -9.06 6.77
N GLN A 77 9.27 -7.74 6.74
CA GLN A 77 8.31 -7.05 5.88
C GLN A 77 8.60 -7.27 4.40
N PHE A 78 9.86 -7.45 4.01
CA PHE A 78 10.24 -7.83 2.65
C PHE A 78 9.97 -9.31 2.36
N TRP A 79 10.40 -10.22 3.24
CA TRP A 79 10.37 -11.66 2.98
C TRP A 79 9.00 -12.31 3.18
N HIS A 80 8.17 -11.79 4.09
CA HIS A 80 6.85 -12.35 4.39
C HIS A 80 5.92 -12.37 3.18
N PRO A 81 5.66 -11.24 2.47
CA PRO A 81 4.81 -11.25 1.28
C PRO A 81 5.40 -12.10 0.14
N ASN A 82 6.73 -12.12 -0.01
CA ASN A 82 7.42 -12.92 -1.03
C ASN A 82 7.22 -14.42 -0.80
N LYS A 83 7.39 -14.88 0.45
CA LYS A 83 7.22 -16.30 0.80
C LYS A 83 5.80 -16.77 0.57
N VAL A 84 4.80 -15.98 0.95
CA VAL A 84 3.39 -16.30 0.72
C VAL A 84 3.09 -16.41 -0.78
N LEU A 85 3.57 -15.47 -1.59
CA LEU A 85 3.39 -15.50 -3.04
C LEU A 85 4.11 -16.70 -3.68
N LEU A 86 5.33 -17.02 -3.22
CA LEU A 86 6.10 -18.14 -3.74
C LEU A 86 5.43 -19.48 -3.41
N LEU A 87 4.98 -19.69 -2.17
CA LEU A 87 4.24 -20.89 -1.79
C LEU A 87 2.91 -21.01 -2.55
N GLN A 88 2.15 -19.91 -2.67
CA GLN A 88 0.89 -19.92 -3.41
C GLN A 88 1.11 -20.21 -4.89
N THR A 89 2.15 -19.63 -5.50
CA THR A 89 2.53 -19.92 -6.89
C THR A 89 2.98 -21.37 -7.03
N LEU A 90 3.82 -21.87 -6.13
CA LEU A 90 4.29 -23.25 -6.16
C LEU A 90 3.14 -24.27 -6.04
N PHE A 91 2.09 -23.93 -5.29
CA PHE A 91 0.91 -24.76 -5.15
C PHE A 91 -0.05 -24.65 -6.37
N LEU A 92 -0.34 -23.44 -6.85
CA LEU A 92 -1.30 -23.23 -7.95
C LEU A 92 -0.71 -23.51 -9.34
N LEU A 93 0.57 -23.25 -9.56
CA LEU A 93 1.23 -23.42 -10.86
C LEU A 93 1.13 -24.85 -11.42
N PRO A 94 1.39 -25.93 -10.65
CA PRO A 94 1.18 -27.29 -11.16
C PRO A 94 -0.30 -27.55 -11.49
N LEU A 95 -1.25 -27.05 -10.71
CA LEU A 95 -2.69 -27.16 -11.00
C LEU A 95 -3.07 -26.43 -12.30
N ILE A 96 -2.53 -25.23 -12.53
CA ILE A 96 -2.74 -24.46 -13.75
C ILE A 96 -2.17 -25.22 -14.95
N VAL A 97 -0.98 -25.80 -14.84
CA VAL A 97 -0.36 -26.60 -15.91
C VAL A 97 -1.22 -27.82 -16.24
N ILE A 98 -1.71 -28.55 -15.24
CA ILE A 98 -2.60 -29.71 -15.46
C ILE A 98 -3.90 -29.27 -16.13
N ALA A 99 -4.55 -28.19 -15.63
CA ALA A 99 -5.77 -27.66 -16.22
C ALA A 99 -5.56 -27.18 -17.67
N TYR A 100 -4.41 -26.56 -17.96
CA TYR A 100 -4.05 -26.13 -19.31
C TYR A 100 -3.84 -27.32 -20.24
N LEU A 101 -3.09 -28.35 -19.82
CA LEU A 101 -2.90 -29.57 -20.59
C LEU A 101 -4.25 -30.26 -20.84
N TRP A 102 -5.12 -30.34 -19.83
CA TRP A 102 -6.47 -30.88 -19.98
C TRP A 102 -7.30 -30.09 -20.99
N HIS A 103 -7.25 -28.76 -20.94
CA HIS A 103 -7.93 -27.89 -21.89
C HIS A 103 -7.43 -28.10 -23.32
N THR A 104 -6.11 -28.15 -23.53
CA THR A 104 -5.53 -28.39 -24.87
C THR A 104 -5.89 -29.76 -25.43
N VAL A 105 -5.94 -30.81 -24.60
CA VAL A 105 -6.37 -32.15 -25.01
C VAL A 105 -7.87 -32.15 -25.33
N SER A 106 -8.69 -31.50 -24.51
CA SER A 106 -10.15 -31.46 -24.69
C SER A 106 -10.57 -30.69 -25.94
N THR A 107 -9.93 -29.55 -26.20
CA THR A 107 -10.13 -28.76 -27.44
C THR A 107 -9.64 -29.51 -28.68
N ARG A 108 -8.54 -30.26 -28.61
CA ARG A 108 -8.09 -31.12 -29.71
C ARG A 108 -9.04 -32.29 -30.00
N LYS A 109 -9.73 -32.81 -28.98
CA LYS A 109 -10.69 -33.92 -29.10
C LYS A 109 -12.14 -33.46 -29.38
N ASN A 110 -12.38 -32.17 -29.67
CA ASN A 110 -13.70 -31.59 -29.93
C ASN A 110 -14.76 -31.86 -28.84
N LYS A 111 -14.34 -32.03 -27.58
CA LYS A 111 -15.25 -32.23 -26.45
C LYS A 111 -15.64 -30.88 -25.85
N GLY A 112 -16.61 -30.20 -26.46
CA GLY A 112 -17.01 -28.83 -26.10
C GLY A 112 -17.33 -28.61 -24.62
N LEU A 113 -18.04 -29.54 -23.98
CA LEU A 113 -18.37 -29.49 -22.54
C LEU A 113 -17.12 -29.55 -21.64
N GLN A 114 -16.17 -30.42 -21.96
CA GLN A 114 -14.92 -30.55 -21.20
C GLN A 114 -13.97 -29.36 -21.44
N ALA A 115 -14.01 -28.76 -22.63
CA ALA A 115 -13.26 -27.55 -22.95
C ALA A 115 -13.78 -26.34 -22.16
N LEU A 116 -15.11 -26.25 -21.99
CA LEU A 116 -15.75 -25.21 -21.18
C LEU A 116 -15.39 -25.36 -19.69
N LEU A 117 -15.50 -26.58 -19.16
CA LEU A 117 -15.18 -26.84 -17.74
C LEU A 117 -13.70 -26.57 -17.42
N SER A 118 -12.79 -27.00 -18.30
CA SER A 118 -11.35 -26.76 -18.12
C SER A 118 -10.97 -25.29 -18.22
N TRP A 119 -11.66 -24.50 -19.04
CA TRP A 119 -11.48 -23.06 -19.12
C TRP A 119 -11.87 -22.36 -17.80
N HIS A 120 -13.04 -22.70 -17.24
CA HIS A 120 -13.47 -22.15 -15.95
C HIS A 120 -12.51 -22.52 -14.82
N LEU A 121 -12.05 -23.76 -14.79
CA LEU A 121 -11.08 -24.22 -13.79
C LEU A 121 -9.75 -23.43 -13.89
N LEU A 122 -9.28 -23.19 -15.12
CA LEU A 122 -8.08 -22.39 -15.38
C LEU A 122 -8.24 -20.94 -14.88
N LEU A 123 -9.39 -20.31 -15.13
CA LEU A 123 -9.68 -18.96 -14.65
C LEU A 123 -9.73 -18.89 -13.12
N ILE A 124 -10.38 -19.85 -12.46
CA ILE A 124 -10.48 -19.89 -11.00
C ILE A 124 -9.10 -19.99 -10.35
N PHE A 125 -8.15 -20.70 -10.96
CA PHE A 125 -6.78 -20.76 -10.45
C PHE A 125 -5.95 -19.52 -10.83
N CYS A 126 -6.14 -18.95 -12.02
CA CYS A 126 -5.38 -17.77 -12.46
C CYS A 126 -5.77 -16.48 -11.74
N ILE A 127 -7.06 -16.22 -11.50
CA ILE A 127 -7.55 -14.98 -10.87
C ILE A 127 -6.88 -14.69 -9.52
N PRO A 128 -6.88 -15.59 -8.53
CA PRO A 128 -6.27 -15.31 -7.23
C PRO A 128 -4.76 -15.10 -7.33
N LEU A 129 -4.09 -15.79 -8.25
CA LEU A 129 -2.66 -15.62 -8.49
C LEU A 129 -2.35 -14.26 -9.13
N LEU A 130 -3.21 -13.81 -10.05
CA LEU A 130 -3.11 -12.51 -10.69
C LEU A 130 -3.35 -11.36 -9.71
N ILE A 131 -4.36 -11.47 -8.83
CA ILE A 131 -4.61 -10.50 -7.75
C ILE A 131 -3.41 -10.43 -6.81
N LYS A 132 -2.89 -11.58 -6.36
CA LYS A 132 -1.72 -11.62 -5.47
C LYS A 132 -0.45 -11.11 -6.13
N PHE A 133 -0.30 -11.33 -7.44
CA PHE A 133 0.78 -10.73 -8.23
C PHE A 133 0.68 -9.20 -8.26
N PHE A 134 -0.51 -8.64 -8.48
CA PHE A 134 -0.72 -7.18 -8.42
C PHE A 134 -0.54 -6.62 -7.00
N GLU A 135 -1.02 -7.33 -5.98
CA GLU A 135 -0.80 -6.96 -4.58
C GLU A 135 0.70 -6.94 -4.25
N PHE A 136 1.44 -7.96 -4.69
CA PHE A 136 2.90 -7.99 -4.59
C PHE A 136 3.57 -6.88 -5.39
N LEU A 137 3.04 -6.48 -6.54
CA LEU A 137 3.61 -5.40 -7.34
C LEU A 137 3.32 -4.02 -6.72
N GLN A 138 2.12 -3.82 -6.16
CA GLN A 138 1.67 -2.58 -5.55
C GLN A 138 2.27 -2.35 -4.15
N PHE A 139 2.31 -3.38 -3.31
CA PHE A 139 2.93 -3.35 -1.98
C PHE A 139 4.41 -3.77 -2.00
N GLY A 140 4.91 -4.18 -3.16
CA GLY A 140 6.27 -4.64 -3.33
C GLY A 140 7.27 -3.52 -3.16
N ASN A 141 8.23 -3.76 -2.28
CA ASN A 141 9.42 -2.92 -2.12
C ASN A 141 10.16 -2.69 -3.45
N ILE A 142 9.89 -3.46 -4.52
CA ILE A 142 10.43 -3.26 -5.87
C ILE A 142 9.97 -1.93 -6.46
N VAL A 143 8.68 -1.60 -6.43
CA VAL A 143 8.20 -0.31 -6.95
C VAL A 143 8.79 0.83 -6.13
N ARG A 144 8.82 0.68 -4.80
CA ARG A 144 9.43 1.67 -3.91
C ARG A 144 10.93 1.86 -4.14
N VAL A 145 11.69 0.78 -4.27
CA VAL A 145 13.15 0.80 -4.54
C VAL A 145 13.44 1.36 -5.93
N VAL A 146 12.63 1.01 -6.94
CA VAL A 146 12.75 1.59 -8.29
C VAL A 146 12.47 3.09 -8.23
N LEU A 147 11.43 3.52 -7.52
CA LEU A 147 11.11 4.93 -7.36
C LEU A 147 12.17 5.67 -6.55
N GLU A 148 12.68 5.12 -5.45
CA GLU A 148 13.76 5.69 -4.65
C GLU A 148 15.07 5.76 -5.44
N SER A 149 15.36 4.77 -6.29
CA SER A 149 16.53 4.78 -7.18
C SER A 149 16.39 5.85 -8.27
N ILE A 150 15.20 5.99 -8.85
CA ILE A 150 14.88 7.03 -9.84
C ILE A 150 14.96 8.41 -9.19
N THR A 151 14.41 8.63 -7.99
CA THR A 151 14.47 9.93 -7.31
C THR A 151 15.88 10.27 -6.82
N ALA A 152 16.68 9.28 -6.44
CA ALA A 152 18.10 9.46 -6.12
C ALA A 152 18.92 9.85 -7.37
N LEU A 153 18.68 9.18 -8.51
CA LEU A 153 19.33 9.51 -9.79
C LEU A 153 18.91 10.89 -10.33
N LEU A 154 17.66 11.29 -10.11
CA LEU A 154 17.13 12.58 -10.53
C LEU A 154 17.27 13.69 -9.46
N GLY A 155 18.05 13.45 -8.41
CA GLY A 155 18.48 14.50 -7.47
C GLY A 155 17.35 15.14 -6.65
N GLY A 156 16.35 14.37 -6.24
CA GLY A 156 15.30 14.87 -5.33
C GLY A 156 14.21 15.73 -6.00
N LEU A 157 14.19 15.81 -7.33
CA LEU A 157 13.15 16.51 -8.08
C LEU A 157 11.86 15.65 -8.14
N LEU A 158 11.22 15.46 -6.98
CA LEU A 158 9.96 14.73 -6.78
C LEU A 158 8.87 15.14 -7.77
N PHE A 159 8.90 16.39 -8.22
CA PHE A 159 7.99 16.93 -9.21
C PHE A 159 8.12 16.19 -10.55
N ILE A 160 9.33 16.10 -11.13
CA ILE A 160 9.56 15.40 -12.40
C ILE A 160 9.24 13.90 -12.29
N ALA A 161 9.52 13.27 -11.14
CA ALA A 161 9.21 11.85 -10.91
C ALA A 161 7.70 11.58 -10.93
N SER A 162 6.89 12.48 -10.36
CA SER A 162 5.43 12.38 -10.36
C SER A 162 4.83 12.51 -11.76
N TYR A 163 5.28 13.47 -12.57
CA TYR A 163 4.83 13.61 -13.97
C TYR A 163 5.36 12.49 -14.87
N GLY A 164 6.56 11.95 -14.60
CA GLY A 164 7.10 10.79 -15.30
C GLY A 164 6.25 9.54 -15.08
N LEU A 165 5.75 9.33 -13.85
CA LEU A 165 4.83 8.23 -13.52
C LEU A 165 3.53 8.30 -14.32
N ILE A 166 2.97 9.50 -14.51
CA ILE A 166 1.77 9.71 -15.34
C ILE A 166 1.98 9.24 -16.78
N LEU A 167 3.22 9.32 -17.30
CA LEU A 167 3.55 8.87 -18.66
C LEU A 167 3.95 7.39 -18.70
N ILE A 168 4.67 6.91 -17.69
CA ILE A 168 5.12 5.51 -17.58
C ILE A 168 3.95 4.56 -17.37
N ILE A 169 2.97 4.89 -16.53
CA ILE A 169 1.83 4.00 -16.23
C ILE A 169 1.05 3.63 -17.51
N PRO A 170 0.61 4.58 -18.37
CA PRO A 170 -0.02 4.25 -19.64
C PRO A 170 0.91 3.48 -20.56
N LEU A 171 2.19 3.84 -20.65
CA LEU A 171 3.15 3.19 -21.54
C LEU A 171 3.34 1.71 -21.17
N PHE A 172 3.47 1.43 -19.87
CA PHE A 172 3.57 0.07 -19.34
C PHE A 172 2.26 -0.68 -19.55
N GLY A 173 1.11 -0.05 -19.29
CA GLY A 173 -0.21 -0.65 -19.54
C GLY A 173 -0.39 -1.05 -21.00
N PHE A 174 -0.08 -0.14 -21.93
CA PHE A 174 -0.15 -0.41 -23.37
C PHE A 174 0.85 -1.48 -23.81
N GLY A 175 2.06 -1.46 -23.25
CA GLY A 175 3.08 -2.47 -23.48
C GLY A 175 2.63 -3.86 -23.05
N LEU A 176 2.03 -3.97 -21.86
CA LEU A 176 1.56 -5.23 -21.28
C LEU A 176 0.35 -5.78 -22.07
N ILE A 177 -0.58 -4.92 -22.47
CA ILE A 177 -1.68 -5.28 -23.38
C ILE A 177 -1.13 -5.82 -24.70
N LYS A 178 -0.20 -5.11 -25.33
CA LYS A 178 0.41 -5.52 -26.61
C LYS A 178 1.18 -6.83 -26.46
N PHE A 179 1.89 -7.01 -25.35
CA PHE A 179 2.60 -8.25 -25.04
C PHE A 179 1.64 -9.44 -24.90
N LEU A 180 0.55 -9.29 -24.14
CA LEU A 180 -0.47 -10.32 -24.01
C LEU A 180 -1.14 -10.65 -25.36
N GLN A 181 -1.42 -9.63 -26.18
CA GLN A 181 -1.97 -9.82 -27.52
C GLN A 181 -1.02 -10.60 -28.43
N VAL A 182 0.28 -10.31 -28.41
CA VAL A 182 1.28 -10.98 -29.26
C VAL A 182 1.62 -12.38 -28.76
N PHE A 183 1.68 -12.59 -27.44
CA PHE A 183 2.14 -13.85 -26.86
C PHE A 183 1.02 -14.89 -26.75
N ILE A 184 -0.16 -14.50 -26.25
CA ILE A 184 -1.29 -15.41 -26.01
C ILE A 184 -2.29 -15.38 -27.18
N PHE A 185 -2.53 -14.20 -27.75
CA PHE A 185 -3.57 -13.99 -28.77
C PHE A 185 -3.03 -13.73 -30.18
N ASN A 186 -1.89 -14.30 -30.55
CA ASN A 186 -1.32 -14.05 -31.88
C ASN A 186 -2.30 -14.51 -32.99
N PRO A 187 -2.94 -13.58 -33.72
CA PRO A 187 -3.98 -13.93 -34.68
C PRO A 187 -3.40 -14.72 -35.86
N ARG A 188 -2.11 -14.52 -36.17
CA ARG A 188 -1.41 -15.26 -37.23
C ARG A 188 -1.17 -16.72 -36.85
N VAL A 189 -0.85 -16.99 -35.58
CA VAL A 189 -0.68 -18.37 -35.09
C VAL A 189 -2.03 -19.07 -34.96
N GLN A 190 -3.07 -18.37 -34.52
CA GLN A 190 -4.43 -18.91 -34.50
C GLN A 190 -4.97 -19.20 -35.92
N ALA A 191 -4.75 -18.30 -36.88
CA ALA A 191 -5.14 -18.51 -38.28
C ALA A 191 -4.37 -19.67 -38.92
N LYS A 192 -3.05 -19.77 -38.70
CA LYS A 192 -2.23 -20.88 -39.21
C LYS A 192 -2.68 -22.23 -38.63
N ASN A 193 -2.97 -22.29 -37.33
CA ASN A 193 -3.53 -23.49 -36.69
C ASN A 193 -4.93 -23.86 -37.20
N ARG A 194 -5.75 -22.87 -37.62
CA ARG A 194 -7.07 -23.12 -38.23
C ARG A 194 -6.96 -23.65 -39.66
N ILE A 195 -6.03 -23.12 -40.46
CA ILE A 195 -5.75 -23.59 -41.83
C ILE A 195 -5.18 -25.02 -41.80
N GLN A 196 -4.24 -25.31 -40.89
CA GLN A 196 -3.70 -26.68 -40.71
C GLN A 196 -4.74 -27.71 -40.29
N LYS A 197 -5.85 -27.28 -39.68
CA LYS A 197 -6.95 -28.16 -39.25
C LYS A 197 -8.16 -28.13 -40.21
N VAL A 198 -8.02 -27.52 -41.39
CA VAL A 198 -9.08 -27.42 -42.43
C VAL A 198 -10.39 -26.88 -41.85
N HIS A 199 -10.30 -25.85 -41.00
CA HIS A 199 -11.46 -25.14 -40.46
C HIS A 199 -11.60 -23.76 -41.10
N CYS A 200 -12.83 -23.32 -41.32
CA CYS A 200 -13.14 -22.01 -41.89
C CYS A 200 -12.56 -20.89 -41.00
N LEU A 201 -11.83 -19.96 -41.60
CA LEU A 201 -11.18 -18.84 -40.89
C LEU A 201 -12.18 -17.92 -40.19
N ARG A 202 -13.36 -17.75 -40.78
CA ARG A 202 -14.40 -16.82 -40.32
C ARG A 202 -15.39 -17.45 -39.34
N CYS A 203 -15.74 -18.73 -39.53
CA CYS A 203 -16.77 -19.41 -38.72
C CYS A 203 -16.23 -20.53 -37.81
N ASN A 204 -14.93 -20.87 -37.90
CA ASN A 204 -14.31 -21.98 -37.16
C ASN A 204 -15.07 -23.33 -37.29
N SER A 205 -15.87 -23.49 -38.34
CA SER A 205 -16.53 -24.74 -38.69
C SER A 205 -15.60 -25.61 -39.51
N LYS A 206 -15.68 -26.93 -39.33
CA LYS A 206 -14.91 -27.90 -40.09
C LYS A 206 -15.42 -27.85 -41.54
N LEU A 207 -14.52 -27.69 -42.52
CA LEU A 207 -14.87 -27.89 -43.93
C LEU A 207 -15.02 -29.38 -44.22
#